data_AF-A0A3A4UQ84-F1
#
_entry.id   AF-A0A3A4UQ84-F1
#
_cell.length_a   1.000
_cell.length_b   1.000
_cell.length_c   1.000
_cell.angle_alpha   90.00
_cell.angle_beta   90.00
_cell.angle_gamma   90.00
#
_symmetry.space_group_name_H-M   'P 1'
#
loop_
_entity.id
_entity.type
_entity.pdbx_description
1 polymer ?
#
loop_
_entity_poly.entity_id
_entity_poly.type
_entity_poly.pdbx_seq_one_letter_code
_entity_poly.pdbx_strand_id
1 'polypeptide(L)'
;MKNILWYLLAGTRGGETRARILFALRERPRNAHQLAQELHCDYKTIQHHLRVLSDNHAVTAVNRESYGAVYFVSEEAQPYWNDFEEIWNRFGKSNKKEHAR
;
A
#
# COMPACT_ATOMS: atom_id res chain seq x y z
N MET A 1 10.32 7.61 8.75
CA MET A 1 9.42 6.70 7.99
C MET A 1 9.07 5.41 8.75
N LYS A 2 10.00 4.72 9.43
CA LYS A 2 9.73 3.44 10.14
C LYS A 2 8.45 3.43 10.99
N ASN A 3 8.26 4.39 11.90
CA ASN A 3 7.04 4.49 12.74
C ASN A 3 5.74 4.67 11.92
N ILE A 4 5.81 5.37 10.79
CA ILE A 4 4.67 5.57 9.88
C ILE A 4 4.32 4.22 9.21
N LEU A 5 5.32 3.45 8.78
CA LEU A 5 5.07 2.11 8.22
C LEU A 5 4.43 1.17 9.26
N TRP A 6 4.84 1.24 10.52
CA TRP A 6 4.17 0.50 11.60
C TRP A 6 2.68 0.86 11.71
N TYR A 7 2.37 2.15 11.73
CA TYR A 7 0.99 2.64 11.75
C TYR A 7 0.19 2.20 10.50
N LEU A 8 0.78 2.36 9.32
CA LEU A 8 0.15 2.04 8.04
C LEU A 8 -0.11 0.54 7.85
N LEU A 9 0.73 -0.34 8.37
CA LEU A 9 0.68 -1.77 8.08
C LEU A 9 0.14 -2.61 9.23
N ALA A 10 0.50 -2.29 10.47
CA ALA A 10 0.13 -3.07 11.65
C ALA A 10 -0.90 -2.36 12.54
N GLY A 11 -1.01 -1.04 12.44
CA GLY A 11 -1.82 -0.24 13.36
C GLY A 11 -3.30 -0.10 13.00
N THR A 12 -3.74 -0.53 11.82
CA THR A 12 -5.14 -0.33 11.38
C THR A 12 -5.64 -1.46 10.48
N ARG A 13 -6.98 -1.65 10.45
CA ARG A 13 -7.67 -2.73 9.71
C ARG A 13 -7.33 -2.79 8.21
N GLY A 14 -6.94 -1.67 7.62
CA GLY A 14 -6.56 -1.56 6.20
C GLY A 14 -5.12 -1.93 5.86
N GLY A 15 -4.34 -2.41 6.83
CA GLY A 15 -2.89 -2.59 6.69
C GLY A 15 -2.50 -3.59 5.61
N GLU A 16 -3.23 -4.69 5.51
CA GLU A 16 -3.02 -5.73 4.50
C GLU A 16 -3.19 -5.19 3.07
N THR A 17 -4.28 -4.46 2.80
CA THR A 17 -4.50 -3.88 1.47
C THR A 17 -3.41 -2.87 1.11
N ARG A 18 -2.98 -2.03 2.05
CA ARG A 18 -1.89 -1.08 1.82
C ARG A 18 -0.55 -1.77 1.56
N ALA A 19 -0.24 -2.85 2.28
CA ALA A 19 0.95 -3.65 2.00
C ALA A 19 0.92 -4.22 0.59
N ARG A 20 -0.22 -4.81 0.18
CA ARG A 20 -0.41 -5.36 -1.16
C ARG A 20 -0.24 -4.30 -2.25
N ILE A 21 -0.78 -3.09 -2.04
CA ILE A 21 -0.56 -1.95 -2.94
C ILE A 21 0.92 -1.60 -3.02
N LEU A 22 1.61 -1.47 -1.88
CA LEU A 22 3.04 -1.12 -1.86
C LEU A 22 3.90 -2.17 -2.58
N PHE A 23 3.61 -3.47 -2.41
CA PHE A 23 4.28 -4.54 -3.18
C PHE A 23 4.04 -4.40 -4.69
N ALA A 24 2.78 -4.20 -5.11
CA ALA A 24 2.44 -4.05 -6.53
C ALA A 24 3.11 -2.82 -7.17
N LEU A 25 3.23 -1.72 -6.40
CA LEU A 25 3.91 -0.48 -6.81
C LEU A 25 5.44 -0.59 -6.78
N ARG A 26 6.00 -1.44 -5.92
CA ARG A 26 7.44 -1.73 -5.88
C ARG A 26 7.91 -2.51 -7.10
N GLU A 27 7.06 -3.42 -7.59
CA GLU A 27 7.31 -4.17 -8.81
C GLU A 27 7.28 -3.23 -10.03
N ARG A 28 6.23 -2.42 -10.17
CA ARG A 28 6.16 -1.37 -11.21
C ARG A 28 5.12 -0.31 -10.86
N PRO A 29 5.27 0.94 -11.35
CA PRO A 29 4.26 1.98 -11.22
C PRO A 29 2.91 1.56 -11.83
N ARG A 30 1.81 1.87 -11.15
CA ARG A 30 0.44 1.49 -11.56
C ARG A 30 -0.55 2.59 -11.23
N ASN A 31 -1.62 2.70 -12.01
CA ASN A 31 -2.76 3.55 -11.66
C ASN A 31 -3.75 2.81 -10.74
N ALA A 32 -4.70 3.55 -10.17
CA ALA A 32 -5.69 3.00 -9.23
C ALA A 32 -6.57 1.90 -9.85
N HIS A 33 -6.86 1.97 -11.15
CA HIS A 33 -7.66 0.95 -11.82
C HIS A 33 -6.90 -0.37 -11.97
N GLN A 34 -5.63 -0.30 -12.39
CA GLN A 34 -4.74 -1.45 -12.50
C GLN A 34 -4.56 -2.14 -11.14
N LEU A 35 -4.38 -1.38 -10.07
CA LEU A 35 -4.29 -1.90 -8.71
C LEU A 35 -5.60 -2.57 -8.27
N ALA A 36 -6.77 -2.00 -8.61
CA ALA A 36 -8.06 -2.59 -8.29
C ALA A 36 -8.24 -3.96 -8.97
N GLN A 37 -7.86 -4.06 -10.25
CA GLN A 37 -7.91 -5.32 -10.99
C GLN A 37 -6.96 -6.38 -10.43
N GLU A 38 -5.69 -6.01 -10.23
CA GLU A 38 -4.65 -6.92 -9.73
C GLU A 38 -4.89 -7.41 -8.31
N LEU A 39 -5.40 -6.52 -7.44
CA LEU A 39 -5.65 -6.85 -6.05
C LEU A 39 -7.06 -7.41 -5.81
N HIS A 40 -7.88 -7.54 -6.88
CA HIS A 40 -9.28 -7.95 -6.81
C HIS A 40 -10.06 -7.18 -5.75
N CYS A 41 -9.93 -5.85 -5.77
CA CYS A 41 -10.51 -4.94 -4.79
C CYS A 41 -11.33 -3.86 -5.48
N ASP A 42 -12.36 -3.35 -4.81
CA ASP A 42 -13.16 -2.25 -5.35
C ASP A 42 -12.31 -0.99 -5.59
N TYR A 43 -12.61 -0.27 -6.67
CA TYR A 43 -11.86 0.92 -7.08
C TYR A 43 -11.85 2.01 -6.00
N LYS A 44 -12.98 2.26 -5.32
CA LYS A 44 -13.04 3.28 -4.26
C LYS A 44 -12.21 2.86 -3.05
N THR A 45 -12.16 1.56 -2.75
CA THR A 45 -11.28 1.01 -1.71
C THR A 45 -9.81 1.27 -2.03
N ILE A 46 -9.37 1.01 -3.26
CA ILE A 46 -8.01 1.33 -3.69
C ILE A 46 -7.73 2.84 -3.62
N GLN A 47 -8.64 3.68 -4.11
CA GLN A 47 -8.48 5.14 -4.03
C GLN A 47 -8.33 5.63 -2.59
N HIS A 48 -9.12 5.10 -1.66
CA HIS A 48 -9.00 5.40 -0.24
C HIS A 48 -7.60 5.03 0.29
N HIS A 49 -7.11 3.83 0.00
CA HIS A 49 -5.80 3.40 0.45
C HIS A 49 -4.65 4.19 -0.17
N LEU A 50 -4.72 4.51 -1.47
CA LEU A 50 -3.74 5.37 -2.13
C LEU A 50 -3.70 6.77 -1.52
N ARG A 51 -4.86 7.34 -1.16
CA ARG A 51 -4.91 8.62 -0.44
C ARG A 51 -4.18 8.51 0.90
N VAL A 52 -4.52 7.52 1.73
CA VAL A 52 -3.86 7.31 3.04
C VAL A 52 -2.34 7.13 2.88
N LEU A 53 -1.90 6.36 1.88
CA LEU A 53 -0.48 6.16 1.59
C LEU A 53 0.20 7.45 1.14
N SER A 54 -0.43 8.25 0.29
CA SER A 54 0.14 9.53 -0.17
C SER A 54 0.19 10.58 0.93
N ASP A 55 -0.85 10.67 1.76
CA ASP A 55 -0.89 11.62 2.89
C ASP A 55 0.17 11.28 3.96
N ASN A 56 0.66 10.04 3.96
CA ASN A 56 1.76 9.57 4.81
C ASN A 56 3.09 9.42 4.06
N HIS A 57 3.19 10.01 2.87
CA HIS A 57 4.40 10.02 2.04
C HIS A 57 4.96 8.63 1.69
N ALA A 58 4.14 7.58 1.71
CA ALA A 58 4.56 6.23 1.34
C ALA A 58 4.51 6.00 -0.18
N VAL A 59 3.60 6.71 -0.87
CA VAL A 59 3.47 6.68 -2.33
C VAL A 59 3.31 8.10 -2.86
N THR A 60 3.80 8.32 -4.07
CA THR A 60 3.56 9.56 -4.82
C THR A 60 2.96 9.21 -6.18
N ALA A 61 2.46 10.23 -6.90
CA ALA A 61 1.80 10.05 -8.18
C ALA A 61 2.18 11.14 -9.18
N VAL A 62 2.30 10.76 -10.44
CA VAL A 62 2.37 11.70 -11.57
C VAL A 62 0.94 11.96 -12.07
N ASN A 63 0.65 13.21 -12.42
CA ASN A 63 -0.67 13.68 -12.85
C ASN A 63 -1.77 13.39 -11.81
N ARG A 64 -1.52 13.71 -10.52
CA ARG A 64 -2.39 13.36 -9.39
C ARG A 64 -3.83 13.89 -9.54
N GLU A 65 -4.04 14.96 -10.29
CA GLU A 65 -5.35 15.57 -10.54
C GLU A 65 -6.09 14.98 -11.74
N SER A 66 -5.45 14.12 -12.55
CA SER A 66 -6.07 13.55 -13.75
C SER A 66 -6.64 12.15 -13.52
N TYR A 67 -7.67 11.82 -14.31
CA TYR A 67 -8.17 10.46 -14.43
C TYR A 67 -7.07 9.60 -15.08
N GLY A 68 -6.35 8.82 -14.27
CA GLY A 68 -5.22 8.00 -14.72
C GLY A 68 -3.90 8.25 -14.01
N ALA A 69 -3.89 9.02 -12.91
CA ALA A 69 -2.71 9.20 -12.07
C ALA A 69 -1.97 7.87 -11.82
N VAL A 70 -0.66 7.86 -12.13
CA VAL A 70 0.20 6.69 -11.97
C VAL A 70 0.96 6.83 -10.68
N TYR A 71 0.81 5.85 -9.80
CA TYR A 71 1.40 5.82 -8.47
C TYR A 71 2.69 5.01 -8.45
N PHE A 72 3.59 5.36 -7.55
CA PHE A 72 4.85 4.66 -7.27
C PHE A 72 5.26 4.84 -5.81
N VAL A 73 6.12 3.95 -5.31
CA VAL A 73 6.71 4.11 -3.98
C VAL A 73 7.53 5.41 -3.97
N SER A 74 7.28 6.27 -2.99
CA SER A 74 7.95 7.57 -2.90
C SER A 74 9.45 7.41 -2.69
N GLU A 75 10.23 8.41 -3.10
CA GLU A 75 11.68 8.45 -2.83
C GLU A 75 11.97 8.39 -1.33
N GLU A 76 11.08 8.95 -0.49
CA GLU A 76 11.19 8.94 0.97
C GLU A 76 10.96 7.55 1.57
N ALA A 77 10.10 6.73 0.95
CA ALA A 77 9.78 5.39 1.43
C ALA A 77 10.72 4.31 0.88
N GLN A 78 11.33 4.51 -0.29
CA GLN A 78 12.22 3.54 -0.91
C GLN A 78 13.36 3.03 0.00
N PRO A 79 14.10 3.89 0.76
CA PRO A 79 15.16 3.44 1.66
C PRO A 79 14.68 2.55 2.81
N TYR A 80 13.39 2.59 3.13
CA TYR A 80 12.77 1.86 4.25
C TYR A 80 12.11 0.56 3.79
N TRP A 81 12.40 0.08 2.57
CA TRP A 81 11.78 -1.14 2.06
C TRP A 81 12.07 -2.37 2.92
N ASN A 82 13.30 -2.49 3.45
CA ASN A 82 13.66 -3.59 4.35
C ASN A 82 12.84 -3.53 5.66
N ASP A 83 12.62 -2.34 6.22
CA ASP A 83 11.76 -2.16 7.40
C ASP A 83 10.30 -2.54 7.08
N PHE A 84 9.81 -2.15 5.90
CA PHE A 84 8.49 -2.54 5.41
C PHE A 84 8.34 -4.07 5.37
N GLU A 85 9.32 -4.79 4.79
CA GLU A 85 9.31 -6.25 4.71
C GLU A 85 9.40 -6.91 6.09
N GLU A 86 10.19 -6.37 7.01
CA GLU A 86 10.27 -6.85 8.39
C GLU A 86 8.90 -6.74 9.10
N ILE A 87 8.26 -5.57 9.03
CA ILE A 87 6.94 -5.31 9.61
C ILE A 87 5.90 -6.24 8.97
N TRP A 88 5.90 -6.35 7.64
CA TRP A 88 4.97 -7.21 6.91
C TRP A 88 5.14 -8.69 7.28
N ASN A 89 6.37 -9.18 7.40
CA ASN A 89 6.60 -10.58 7.82
C ASN A 89 6.12 -10.85 9.25
N ARG A 90 6.17 -9.84 10.12
CA ARG A 90 5.76 -9.96 11.52
C ARG A 90 4.25 -9.89 11.73
N PHE A 91 3.52 -9.08 10.95
CA PHE A 91 2.08 -8.83 11.17
C PHE A 91 1.18 -9.12 9.97
N GLY A 92 1.73 -9.05 8.76
CA GLY A 92 0.97 -9.18 7.51
C GLY A 92 0.45 -10.56 7.18
N LYS A 93 1.04 -11.61 7.76
CA LYS A 93 0.62 -13.01 7.53
C LYS A 93 -0.44 -13.51 8.52
N SER A 94 -0.79 -12.71 9.53
CA SER A 94 -1.67 -13.12 10.64
C SER A 94 -3.15 -13.21 10.25
N ASN A 95 -3.59 -12.55 9.17
CA ASN A 95 -5.01 -12.56 8.75
C ASN A 95 -5.48 -13.82 8.02
N LYS A 96 -4.60 -14.78 7.68
CA LYS A 96 -5.02 -16.05 7.05
C LYS A 96 -5.49 -17.12 8.03
N LYS A 97 -5.27 -16.96 9.35
CA LYS A 97 -5.56 -18.03 10.34
C LYS A 97 -6.90 -17.90 11.06
N GLU A 98 -7.65 -16.81 10.90
CA GLU A 98 -8.86 -16.57 11.72
C GLU A 98 -10.19 -16.85 10.99
N HIS A 99 -10.18 -17.16 9.69
CA HIS A 99 -11.39 -17.51 8.93
C HIS A 99 -11.40 -18.94 8.38
N ALA A 100 -10.55 -19.82 8.91
CA ALA A 100 -10.54 -21.25 8.62
C ALA A 100 -10.95 -22.09 9.86
N ARG A 101 -11.94 -21.60 10.62
CA ARG A 101 -12.62 -22.36 11.68
C ARG A 101 -14.12 -22.28 11.50
#